data_AF-A0A918PLI5-F1
#
_entry.id   AF-A0A918PLI5-F1
#
_cell.length_a   1.000
_cell.length_b   1.000
_cell.length_c   1.000
_cell.angle_alpha   90.00
_cell.angle_beta   90.00
_cell.angle_gamma   90.00
#
_symmetry.space_group_name_H-M   'P 1'
#
loop_
_entity.id
_entity.type
_entity.pdbx_description
1 polymer ?
#
loop_
_entity_poly.entity_id
_entity_poly.type
_entity_poly.pdbx_seq_one_letter_code
_entity_poly.pdbx_strand_id
1 'polypeptide(L)'
;MTLRFIGTTSGDGDCPTLYEIEGTDQILVQGDRETDPGHLVQLRDVKDSETFVRVPRDLLVRYAPRLPAPELQPFPSIANLFREFKHTAWRLETRHQCRQRP
;
A
#
# COMPACT_ATOMS: atom_id res chain seq x y z
N MET A 1 5.25 -7.21 11.88
CA MET A 1 5.48 -6.63 10.55
C MET A 1 4.56 -7.35 9.59
N THR A 2 3.61 -6.63 9.02
CA THR A 2 2.56 -7.17 8.16
C THR A 2 2.74 -6.57 6.77
N LEU A 3 2.56 -7.38 5.73
CA LEU A 3 2.58 -6.91 4.34
C LEU A 3 1.16 -6.60 3.91
N ARG A 4 0.94 -5.39 3.43
CA ARG A 4 -0.36 -4.95 2.90
C ARG A 4 -0.30 -4.93 1.38
N PHE A 5 -1.22 -5.64 0.75
CA PHE A 5 -1.36 -5.62 -0.72
C PHE A 5 -1.85 -4.25 -1.19
N ILE A 6 -1.14 -3.65 -2.14
CA ILE A 6 -1.53 -2.36 -2.75
C ILE A 6 -2.31 -2.61 -4.04
N GLY A 7 -1.78 -3.47 -4.92
CA GLY A 7 -2.40 -3.71 -6.21
C GLY A 7 -1.55 -4.55 -7.16
N THR A 8 -2.23 -5.09 -8.17
CA THR A 8 -1.65 -5.72 -9.34
C THR A 8 -2.41 -5.25 -10.59
N THR A 9 -1.75 -5.25 -11.74
CA THR A 9 -2.37 -4.94 -13.03
C THR A 9 -2.89 -6.18 -13.78
N SER A 10 -2.79 -7.39 -13.21
CA SER A 10 -3.32 -8.61 -13.85
C SER A 10 -4.78 -8.91 -13.51
N GLY A 11 -5.52 -9.40 -14.51
CA GLY A 11 -6.76 -10.16 -14.31
C GLY A 11 -6.53 -11.62 -13.92
N ASP A 12 -5.40 -12.24 -14.28
CA ASP A 12 -5.19 -13.70 -14.24
C ASP A 12 -3.87 -14.19 -13.57
N GLY A 13 -3.23 -13.38 -12.72
CA GLY A 13 -2.25 -13.88 -11.73
C GLY A 13 -0.76 -13.85 -12.07
N ASP A 14 -0.36 -13.50 -13.30
CA ASP A 14 1.06 -13.53 -13.74
C ASP A 14 1.75 -12.14 -13.80
N CYS A 15 1.14 -11.08 -13.26
CA CYS A 15 1.73 -9.74 -13.30
C CYS A 15 2.38 -9.32 -11.97
N PRO A 16 3.35 -8.39 -12.03
CA PRO A 16 4.01 -7.86 -10.85
C PRO A 16 3.02 -7.26 -9.86
N THR A 17 3.40 -7.31 -8.59
CA THR A 17 2.54 -6.91 -7.47
C THR A 17 3.27 -5.95 -6.55
N LEU A 18 2.53 -4.94 -6.08
CA LEU A 18 3.01 -3.97 -5.09
C LEU A 18 2.48 -4.30 -3.70
N TYR A 19 3.39 -4.30 -2.73
CA TYR A 19 3.09 -4.47 -1.31
C TYR A 19 3.68 -3.32 -0.50
N GLU A 20 3.00 -2.92 0.55
CA GLU A 20 3.52 -2.00 1.56
C GLU A 20 3.93 -2.80 2.81
N ILE A 21 5.01 -2.37 3.46
CA ILE A 21 5.34 -2.86 4.81
C ILE A 21 4.66 -1.92 5.81
N GLU A 22 3.66 -2.43 6.52
CA GLU A 22 2.89 -1.63 7.47
C GLU A 22 3.79 -1.00 8.54
N GLY A 23 3.62 0.30 8.75
CA GLY A 23 4.39 1.08 9.73
C GLY A 23 5.74 1.59 9.20
N THR A 24 6.03 1.43 7.92
CA THR A 24 7.24 1.98 7.26
C THR A 24 6.86 2.75 6.00
N ASP A 25 7.81 3.50 5.44
CA ASP A 25 7.67 4.14 4.12
C ASP A 25 8.12 3.23 2.96
N GLN A 26 8.35 1.96 3.24
CA GLN A 26 8.95 1.01 2.30
C GLN A 26 7.90 0.21 1.54
N ILE A 27 8.18 0.03 0.24
CA ILE A 27 7.34 -0.71 -0.69
C ILE A 27 8.14 -1.89 -1.21
N LEU A 28 7.52 -3.07 -1.22
CA LEU A 28 8.04 -4.25 -1.87
C LEU A 28 7.40 -4.42 -3.23
N VAL A 29 8.23 -4.78 -4.21
CA VAL A 29 7.83 -4.97 -5.59
C VAL A 29 8.15 -6.42 -5.98
N GLN A 30 7.11 -7.18 -6.31
CA GLN A 30 7.25 -8.52 -6.88
C GLN A 30 7.24 -8.40 -8.40
N GLY A 31 8.23 -8.99 -9.06
CA GLY A 31 8.36 -9.02 -10.52
C GLY A 31 9.53 -9.90 -10.95
N ASP A 32 9.77 -9.99 -12.25
CA ASP A 32 10.87 -10.81 -12.79
C ASP A 32 12.21 -10.17 -12.50
N ARG A 33 13.14 -10.97 -11.97
CA ARG A 33 14.53 -10.54 -11.83
C ARG A 33 15.14 -10.22 -13.20
N GLU A 34 15.77 -9.05 -13.30
CA GLU A 34 16.56 -8.68 -14.48
C GLU A 34 17.85 -9.48 -14.50
N THR A 35 18.09 -10.17 -15.62
CA THR A 35 19.27 -11.02 -15.82
C THR A 35 20.03 -10.67 -17.10
N ASP A 36 19.55 -9.70 -17.89
CA ASP A 36 20.25 -9.29 -19.10
C ASP A 36 21.58 -8.59 -18.74
N PRO A 37 22.73 -9.17 -19.11
CA PRO A 37 24.03 -8.58 -18.81
C PRO A 37 24.20 -7.19 -19.44
N GLY A 38 23.55 -6.90 -20.58
CA GLY A 38 23.57 -5.59 -21.21
C GLY A 38 22.86 -4.51 -20.38
N HIS A 39 21.78 -4.87 -19.69
CA HIS A 39 21.11 -3.98 -18.74
C HIS A 39 21.92 -3.82 -17.47
N LEU A 40 22.45 -4.92 -16.92
CA LEU A 40 23.21 -4.90 -15.67
C LEU A 40 24.47 -4.04 -15.75
N VAL A 41 25.15 -4.01 -16.91
CA VAL A 41 26.33 -3.14 -17.12
C VAL A 41 25.98 -1.65 -17.16
N GLN A 42 24.73 -1.30 -17.48
CA GLN A 42 24.27 0.09 -17.49
C GLN A 42 23.82 0.59 -16.11
N LEU A 43 23.62 -0.33 -15.16
CA LEU A 43 23.22 0.03 -13.80
C LEU A 43 24.41 0.65 -13.06
N ARG A 44 24.17 1.80 -12.44
CA ARG A 44 25.18 2.49 -11.62
C ARG A 44 25.08 2.01 -10.17
N ASP A 45 26.25 1.81 -9.54
CA ASP A 45 26.40 1.52 -8.11
C ASP A 45 25.65 0.28 -7.58
N VAL A 46 25.71 -0.82 -8.33
CA VAL A 46 25.09 -2.10 -7.95
C VAL A 46 25.88 -2.77 -6.82
N LYS A 47 25.23 -3.06 -5.69
CA LYS A 47 25.78 -3.95 -4.65
C LYS A 47 25.40 -5.40 -4.94
N ASP A 48 26.27 -6.34 -4.55
CA ASP A 48 26.02 -7.78 -4.72
C ASP A 48 24.73 -8.29 -4.05
N SER A 49 24.26 -7.60 -3.01
CA SER A 49 23.02 -7.92 -2.30
C SER A 49 21.75 -7.38 -2.96
N GLU A 50 21.88 -6.53 -3.98
CA GLU A 50 20.75 -5.85 -4.62
C GLU A 50 20.25 -6.66 -5.82
N THR A 51 18.93 -6.76 -5.96
CA THR A 51 18.29 -7.44 -7.08
C THR A 51 17.37 -6.46 -7.80
N PHE A 52 17.50 -6.39 -9.11
CA PHE A 52 16.65 -5.57 -9.96
C PHE A 52 15.48 -6.41 -10.45
N VAL A 53 14.28 -5.86 -10.33
CA VAL A 53 13.05 -6.49 -10.84
C VAL A 53 12.45 -5.62 -11.93
N ARG A 54 11.97 -6.26 -12.99
CA ARG A 54 11.26 -5.60 -14.08
C ARG A 54 9.81 -5.44 -13.68
N VAL A 55 9.31 -4.21 -13.79
CA VAL A 55 7.90 -3.89 -13.59
C VAL A 55 7.35 -2.98 -14.69
N PRO A 56 6.14 -3.23 -15.21
CA PRO A 56 5.43 -2.33 -16.11
C PRO A 56 5.23 -0.96 -15.49
N ARG A 57 5.45 0.09 -16.29
CA ARG A 57 5.22 1.47 -15.87
C ARG A 57 3.77 1.73 -15.47
N ASP A 58 2.82 1.10 -16.15
CA ASP A 58 1.38 1.27 -15.89
C ASP A 58 1.01 0.86 -14.44
N LEU A 59 1.68 -0.15 -13.90
CA LEU A 59 1.50 -0.59 -12.51
C LEU A 59 1.93 0.51 -11.51
N LEU A 60 3.07 1.15 -11.74
CA LEU A 60 3.50 2.27 -10.91
C LEU A 60 2.58 3.48 -11.08
N VAL A 61 2.16 3.80 -12.30
CA VAL A 61 1.26 4.93 -12.54
C VAL A 61 -0.08 4.76 -11.81
N ARG A 62 -0.61 3.54 -11.76
CA ARG A 62 -1.89 3.25 -11.12
C ARG A 62 -1.82 3.11 -9.61
N TYR A 63 -0.79 2.43 -9.11
CA TYR A 63 -0.77 1.94 -7.73
C TYR A 63 0.37 2.51 -6.88
N ALA A 64 1.36 3.19 -7.48
CA ALA A 64 2.41 3.81 -6.66
C ALA A 64 1.81 4.94 -5.81
N PRO A 65 2.18 5.00 -4.52
CA PRO A 65 1.81 6.11 -3.66
C PRO A 65 2.32 7.43 -4.25
N ARG A 66 1.40 8.39 -4.44
CA ARG A 66 1.74 9.74 -4.95
C ARG A 66 2.24 10.68 -3.86
N LEU A 67 2.00 10.33 -2.60
CA LEU A 67 2.38 11.09 -1.42
C LEU A 67 3.26 10.21 -0.55
N PRO A 68 4.22 10.81 0.19
CA PRO A 68 4.98 10.07 1.19
C PRO A 68 4.03 9.50 2.26
N ALA A 69 4.49 8.45 2.95
CA ALA A 69 3.75 7.88 4.05
C ALA A 69 3.44 8.98 5.09
N PRO A 70 2.17 9.09 5.56
CA PRO A 70 1.81 10.08 6.55
C PRO A 70 2.54 9.78 7.87
N GLU A 71 3.00 10.84 8.53
CA GLU A 71 3.63 10.71 9.84
C GLU A 71 2.59 10.24 10.86
N LEU A 72 2.82 9.06 11.44
CA LEU A 72 1.95 8.53 12.49
C LEU A 72 2.08 9.40 13.74
N GLN A 73 1.05 10.19 14.01
CA GLN A 73 0.98 10.97 15.23
C GLN A 73 0.77 10.04 16.43
N PRO A 74 1.62 10.11 17.46
CA PRO A 74 1.47 9.26 18.63
C PRO A 74 0.17 9.60 19.37
N PHE A 75 -0.47 8.58 19.96
CA PHE A 75 -1.79 8.72 20.62
C PHE A 75 -1.89 9.87 21.63
N PRO A 76 -0.86 10.18 22.46
CA PRO A 76 -0.90 11.33 23.36
C PRO A 76 -1.14 12.67 22.65
N SER A 77 -0.66 12.84 21.42
CA SER A 77 -0.83 14.07 20.63
C SER A 77 -2.29 14.32 20.22
N ILE A 78 -3.10 13.26 20.14
CA ILE A 78 -4.52 13.35 19.76
C ILE A 78 -5.48 13.06 20.92
N ALA A 79 -4.97 12.64 22.07
CA ALA A 79 -5.79 12.22 23.22
C ALA A 79 -6.74 13.30 23.75
N ASN A 80 -6.40 14.59 23.58
CA ASN A 80 -7.27 15.70 24.02
C ASN A 80 -8.53 15.84 23.17
N LEU A 81 -8.48 15.50 21.88
CA LEU A 81 -9.67 15.47 21.01
C LEU A 81 -10.71 14.50 21.58
N PHE A 82 -10.26 13.36 22.12
CA PHE A 82 -11.11 12.34 22.73
C PHE A 82 -11.68 12.69 24.10
N ARG A 83 -11.04 13.61 24.83
CA ARG A 83 -11.55 14.10 26.12
C ARG A 83 -12.63 15.16 25.97
N GLU A 84 -12.64 15.89 24.86
CA GLU A 84 -13.58 16.98 24.59
C GLU A 84 -14.83 16.57 23.82
N PHE A 85 -14.92 15.33 23.32
CA PHE A 85 -16.15 14.79 22.73
C PHE A 85 -17.23 14.56 23.80
N LYS A 86 -17.81 15.65 24.30
CA LYS A 86 -19.01 15.61 25.15
C LYS A 86 -20.28 15.34 24.33
N HIS A 87 -20.26 15.35 22.98
CA HIS A 87 -21.51 15.35 22.19
C HIS A 87 -21.62 14.62 20.82
N THR A 88 -20.64 13.87 20.28
CA THR A 88 -20.79 13.29 18.91
C THR A 88 -20.79 11.76 18.81
N ALA A 89 -21.29 11.06 19.82
CA ALA A 89 -21.62 9.64 19.69
C ALA A 89 -23.06 9.39 20.14
N TRP A 90 -24.03 9.88 19.37
CA TRP A 90 -25.37 9.33 19.43
C TRP A 90 -25.94 9.22 18.03
N ARG A 91 -26.31 7.99 17.67
CA ARG A 91 -27.18 7.60 16.54
C ARG A 91 -26.52 7.22 15.21
N LEU A 92 -25.82 6.09 15.21
CA LEU A 92 -25.79 5.19 14.05
C LEU A 92 -26.94 4.20 14.21
N GLU A 93 -28.13 4.59 13.75
CA GLU A 93 -29.28 3.68 13.64
C GLU A 93 -29.01 2.64 12.55
N THR A 94 -28.89 1.38 12.97
CA THR A 94 -28.94 0.21 12.09
C THR A 94 -30.29 0.17 11.38
N ARG A 95 -30.32 0.45 10.08
CA ARG A 95 -31.49 0.24 9.21
C ARG A 95 -31.75 -1.26 9.01
N HIS A 96 -32.35 -1.92 9.99
CA HIS A 96 -33.06 -3.18 9.77
C HIS A 96 -34.43 -2.87 9.17
N GLN A 97 -34.48 -2.62 7.87
CA GLN A 97 -35.74 -2.72 7.12
C GLN A 97 -35.47 -3.14 5.67
N CYS A 98 -34.99 -4.36 5.47
CA CYS A 98 -35.15 -5.02 4.18
C CYS A 98 -36.57 -5.60 4.13
N ARG A 99 -37.46 -4.80 3.53
CA ARG A 99 -38.74 -5.13 2.86
C ARG A 99 -39.36 -6.51 3.18
N GLN A 100 -40.49 -6.46 3.88
CA GLN A 100 -41.60 -7.38 3.66
C GLN A 100 -42.11 -7.19 2.22
N ARG A 101 -42.25 -8.27 1.45
CA ARG A 101 -43.48 -8.59 0.70
C ARG A 101 -43.54 -10.11 0.40
N PRO A 102 -44.70 -10.75 0.54
CA PRO A 102 -44.96 -12.11 0.06
C PRO A 102 -45.04 -12.18 -1.47
#